data_AF-A0A355FD61-F1
#
_entry.id   AF-A0A355FD61-F1
#
_cell.length_a   1.000
_cell.length_b   1.000
_cell.length_c   1.000
_cell.angle_alpha   90.00
_cell.angle_beta   90.00
_cell.angle_gamma   90.00
#
_symmetry.space_group_name_H-M   'P 1'
#
loop_
_entity.id
_entity.type
_entity.pdbx_description
1 polymer ?
#
loop_
_entity_poly.entity_id
_entity_poly.type
_entity_poly.pdbx_seq_one_letter_code
_entity_poly.pdbx_strand_id
1 'polypeptide(L)'
;LGYYNRKLKRLGELVGSEMPLSSYTSRHTWATMARNYNVPISVISAGMGHTSEKTTQIYLASLENSVIDRANKEILAKLNANISK
;
A
#
# COMPACT_ATOMS: atom_id res chain seq x y z
N LEU A 1 -13.89 3.16 -17.31
CA LEU A 1 -13.46 3.34 -15.89
C LEU A 1 -14.62 3.63 -14.93
N GLY A 2 -15.46 4.66 -15.17
CA GLY A 2 -16.53 5.05 -14.22
C GLY A 2 -17.54 3.94 -13.89
N TYR A 3 -18.03 3.18 -14.87
CA TYR A 3 -18.93 2.05 -14.63
C TYR A 3 -18.29 0.97 -13.75
N TYR A 4 -17.05 0.59 -14.08
CA TYR A 4 -16.29 -0.42 -13.33
C TYR A 4 -16.06 -0.01 -11.87
N ASN A 5 -15.62 1.23 -11.63
CA ASN A 5 -15.41 1.72 -10.26
C ASN A 5 -16.72 1.84 -9.47
N ARG A 6 -17.87 2.13 -10.10
CA ARG A 6 -19.17 2.08 -9.41
C ARG A 6 -19.54 0.67 -8.97
N LYS A 7 -19.26 -0.34 -9.82
CA LYS A 7 -19.48 -1.75 -9.47
C LYS A 7 -18.55 -2.21 -8.35
N LEU A 8 -17.27 -1.83 -8.39
CA LEU A 8 -16.33 -2.11 -7.30
C LEU A 8 -16.77 -1.45 -5.99
N LYS A 9 -17.18 -0.18 -6.02
CA LYS A 9 -17.73 0.50 -4.84
C LYS A 9 -18.90 -0.28 -4.25
N ARG A 10 -19.87 -0.69 -5.09
CA ARG A 10 -21.01 -1.49 -4.65
C ARG A 10 -20.58 -2.83 -4.06
N LEU A 11 -19.58 -3.48 -4.64
CA LEU A 11 -19.03 -4.72 -4.11
C LEU A 11 -18.40 -4.49 -2.73
N GLY A 12 -17.64 -3.41 -2.55
CA GLY A 12 -17.06 -3.02 -1.27
C GLY A 12 -18.11 -2.83 -0.16
N GLU A 13 -19.22 -2.19 -0.49
CA GLU A 13 -20.37 -2.04 0.42
C GLU A 13 -20.97 -3.40 0.81
N LEU A 14 -21.11 -4.32 -0.14
CA LEU A 14 -21.72 -5.63 0.09
C LEU A 14 -20.86 -6.54 0.97
N VAL A 15 -19.54 -6.42 0.90
CA VAL A 15 -18.60 -7.22 1.70
C VAL A 15 -18.19 -6.54 3.01
N GLY A 16 -18.74 -5.35 3.31
CA GLY A 16 -18.40 -4.60 4.51
C GLY A 16 -16.97 -4.08 4.54
N SER A 17 -16.39 -3.73 3.39
CA SER A 17 -15.03 -3.19 3.31
C SER A 17 -14.95 -1.80 3.96
N GLU A 18 -14.02 -1.62 4.89
CA GLU A 18 -13.76 -0.32 5.54
C GLU A 18 -13.26 0.74 4.55
N MET A 19 -12.59 0.30 3.48
CA MET A 19 -12.09 1.17 2.42
C MET A 19 -12.86 0.97 1.09
N PRO A 20 -13.14 2.05 0.33
CA PRO A 20 -13.76 1.93 -0.98
C PRO A 20 -12.90 1.13 -1.97
N LEU A 21 -13.50 0.13 -2.61
CA LEU A 21 -12.84 -0.60 -3.68
C LEU A 21 -12.84 0.20 -4.99
N SER A 22 -11.70 0.22 -5.66
CA SER A 22 -11.50 0.85 -6.97
C SER A 22 -10.41 0.12 -7.75
N SER A 23 -10.25 0.46 -9.04
CA SER A 23 -9.11 -0.03 -9.83
C SER A 23 -7.75 0.37 -9.23
N TYR A 24 -7.68 1.49 -8.50
CA TYR A 24 -6.47 1.89 -7.78
C TYR A 24 -6.19 0.94 -6.61
N THR A 25 -7.21 0.49 -5.88
CA THR A 25 -7.06 -0.44 -4.76
C THR A 25 -6.29 -1.69 -5.21
N SER A 26 -6.72 -2.34 -6.29
CA SER A 26 -6.05 -3.55 -6.81
C SER A 26 -4.61 -3.29 -7.27
N ARG A 27 -4.35 -2.15 -7.91
CA ARG A 27 -2.99 -1.74 -8.34
C ARG A 27 -2.07 -1.51 -7.15
N HIS A 28 -2.54 -0.79 -6.13
CA HIS A 28 -1.80 -0.57 -4.89
C HIS A 28 -1.53 -1.90 -4.17
N THR A 29 -2.55 -2.75 -4.00
CA THR A 29 -2.38 -4.07 -3.38
C THR A 29 -1.34 -4.92 -4.09
N TRP A 30 -1.39 -4.99 -5.43
CA TRP A 30 -0.41 -5.78 -6.19
C TRP A 30 1.02 -5.24 -6.02
N ALA A 31 1.22 -3.92 -6.12
CA ALA A 31 2.54 -3.32 -5.97
C ALA A 31 3.12 -3.53 -4.55
N THR A 32 2.30 -3.35 -3.51
CA THR A 32 2.69 -3.64 -2.12
C THR A 32 3.08 -5.10 -1.94
N MET A 33 2.27 -6.04 -2.45
CA MET A 33 2.55 -7.47 -2.33
C MET A 33 3.82 -7.85 -3.11
N ALA A 34 3.97 -7.41 -4.36
CA ALA A 34 5.16 -7.65 -5.15
C ALA A 34 6.43 -7.15 -4.44
N ARG A 35 6.37 -5.96 -3.84
CA ARG A 35 7.46 -5.41 -3.04
C ARG A 35 7.76 -6.27 -1.80
N ASN A 36 6.73 -6.70 -1.07
CA ASN A 36 6.87 -7.56 0.11
C ASN A 36 7.46 -8.95 -0.20
N TYR A 37 7.23 -9.44 -1.42
CA TYR A 37 7.84 -10.67 -1.94
C TYR A 37 9.18 -10.43 -2.65
N ASN A 38 9.82 -9.27 -2.43
CA ASN A 38 11.12 -8.92 -2.98
C ASN A 38 11.21 -9.01 -4.52
N VAL A 39 10.09 -8.78 -5.22
CA VAL A 39 10.09 -8.68 -6.69
C VAL A 39 10.98 -7.50 -7.11
N PRO A 40 11.87 -7.67 -8.11
CA PRO A 40 12.73 -6.59 -8.58
C PRO A 40 11.95 -5.36 -9.00
N ILE A 41 12.45 -4.17 -8.65
CA ILE A 41 11.76 -2.92 -8.93
C ILE A 41 11.51 -2.68 -10.43
N SER A 42 12.42 -3.14 -11.29
CA SER A 42 12.27 -3.14 -12.75
C SER A 42 11.00 -3.88 -13.20
N VAL A 43 10.75 -5.06 -12.61
CA VAL A 43 9.57 -5.90 -12.88
C VAL A 43 8.30 -5.24 -12.35
N ILE A 44 8.35 -4.68 -11.13
CA ILE A 44 7.20 -3.94 -10.58
C ILE A 44 6.89 -2.72 -11.46
N SER A 45 7.92 -1.99 -11.89
CA SER A 45 7.79 -0.82 -12.77
C SER A 45 7.14 -1.17 -14.10
N ALA A 46 7.60 -2.24 -14.74
CA ALA A 46 7.02 -2.75 -15.98
C ALA A 46 5.56 -3.21 -15.78
N GLY A 47 5.27 -3.97 -14.72
CA GLY A 47 3.92 -4.44 -14.41
C GLY A 47 2.92 -3.32 -14.08
N MET A 48 3.40 -2.20 -13.53
CA MET A 48 2.61 -0.99 -13.35
C MET A 48 2.50 -0.15 -14.63
N GLY A 49 3.33 -0.39 -15.64
CA GLY A 49 3.40 0.45 -16.84
C GLY A 49 3.98 1.83 -16.55
N HIS A 50 4.91 1.93 -15.59
CA HIS A 50 5.64 3.17 -15.34
C HIS A 50 6.80 3.33 -16.32
N THR A 51 7.03 4.56 -16.79
CA THR A 51 8.09 4.89 -17.75
C THR A 51 9.49 4.88 -17.15
N SER A 52 9.61 4.90 -15.82
CA SER A 52 10.89 4.82 -15.12
C SER A 52 10.75 4.13 -13.77
N GLU A 53 11.82 3.46 -13.34
CA GLU A 53 11.90 2.90 -11.98
C GLU A 53 11.82 3.99 -10.91
N LYS A 54 12.28 5.21 -11.20
CA LYS A 54 12.17 6.36 -10.29
C LYS A 54 10.71 6.66 -9.93
N THR A 55 9.80 6.62 -10.91
CA THR A 55 8.35 6.75 -10.67
C THR A 55 7.84 5.65 -9.74
N THR A 56 8.32 4.42 -9.93
CA THR A 56 7.99 3.28 -9.08
C THR A 56 8.54 3.44 -7.66
N GLN A 57 9.76 3.96 -7.48
CA GLN A 57 10.33 4.22 -6.16
C GLN A 57 9.47 5.23 -5.36
N ILE A 58 9.08 6.34 -6.00
CA ILE A 58 8.21 7.35 -5.37
C ILE A 58 6.86 6.73 -5.01
N TYR A 59 6.28 5.93 -5.91
CA TYR A 59 5.02 5.24 -5.67
C TYR A 59 5.11 4.27 -4.49
N LEU A 60 6.14 3.43 -4.44
CA LEU A 60 6.37 2.48 -3.35
C LEU A 60 6.66 3.19 -2.01
N ALA A 61 7.39 4.29 -2.00
CA ALA A 61 7.64 5.08 -0.79
C ALA A 61 6.32 5.59 -0.16
N SER A 62 5.34 5.99 -0.99
CA SER A 62 4.02 6.40 -0.50
C SER A 62 3.22 5.25 0.16
N LEU A 63 3.52 4.00 -0.19
CA LEU A 63 2.94 2.80 0.42
C LEU A 63 3.64 2.44 1.75
N GLU A 64 4.94 2.74 1.88
CA GLU A 64 5.79 2.38 3.02
C GLU A 64 5.55 3.21 4.29
N ASN A 65 4.90 4.37 4.21
CA ASN A 65 4.62 5.21 5.39
C ASN A 65 3.97 4.41 6.53
N SER A 66 3.07 3.47 6.21
CA SER A 66 2.43 2.60 7.21
C SER A 66 3.38 1.66 7.98
N VAL A 67 4.46 1.20 7.34
CA VAL A 67 5.46 0.31 7.97
C VAL A 67 6.38 1.11 8.87
N ILE A 68 6.81 2.29 8.40
CA ILE A 68 7.61 3.23 9.18
C ILE A 68 6.83 3.69 10.42
N ASP A 69 5.55 4.04 10.26
CA ASP A 69 4.67 4.44 11.36
C ASP A 69 4.53 3.35 12.42
N ARG A 70 4.38 2.08 11.99
CA ARG A 70 4.33 0.95 12.91
C ARG A 70 5.65 0.77 13.66
N ALA A 71 6.78 0.81 12.96
CA ALA A 71 8.10 0.70 13.59
C ALA A 71 8.33 1.82 14.61
N ASN A 72 7.98 3.06 14.25
CA ASN A 72 8.05 4.20 15.14
C ASN A 72 7.17 4.01 16.38
N LYS A 73 5.93 3.53 16.20
CA LYS A 73 5.01 3.24 17.31
C LYS A 73 5.58 2.19 18.27
N GLU A 74 6.20 1.13 17.74
CA GLU A 74 6.83 0.08 18.55
C GLU A 74 8.02 0.61 19.37
N ILE A 75 8.88 1.44 18.74
CA ILE A 75 10.01 2.08 19.43
C ILE A 75 9.52 2.99 20.56
N LEU A 76 8.54 3.86 20.28
CA LEU A 76 7.97 4.78 21.26
C LEU A 76 7.31 4.04 22.43
N ALA A 77 6.59 2.95 22.16
CA ALA A 77 5.99 2.13 23.21
C ALA A 77 7.06 1.54 24.16
N LYS A 78 8.17 1.02 23.61
CA LYS A 78 9.29 0.48 24.41
C LYS A 78 9.97 1.56 25.25
N LEU A 79 10.18 2.75 24.70
CA LEU A 79 10.78 3.87 25.42
C LEU A 79 9.90 4.34 26.58
N ASN A 80 8.59 4.51 26.36
CA ASN A 80 7.66 4.95 27.40
C ASN A 80 7.51 3.93 28.54
N ALA A 81 7.54 2.63 28.23
CA ALA A 81 7.50 1.56 29.23
C ALA A 81 8.75 1.55 30.14
N ASN A 82 9.89 2.03 29.64
CA ASN A 82 11.13 2.14 30.42
C ASN A 82 11.18 3.40 31.30
N ILE A 83 10.42 4.45 30.97
CA ILE A 83 10.36 5.69 31.76
C ILE A 83 9.36 5.56 32.93
N SER A 84 8.40 4.65 32.83
CA SER A 84 7.39 4.40 33.87
C SER A 84 7.79 3.31 34.88
N LYS A 85 9.01 2.79 34.80
CA LYS A 85 9.64 1.89 35.77
C LYS A 85 10.67 2.66 36.58
#